data_AF-A0AAV8VYH7-F1
#
_entry.id   AF-A0AAV8VYH7-F1
#
_cell.length_a   1.000
_cell.length_b   1.000
_cell.length_c   1.000
_cell.angle_alpha   90.00
_cell.angle_beta   90.00
_cell.angle_gamma   90.00
#
_symmetry.space_group_name_H-M   'P 1'
#
loop_
_entity.id
_entity.type
_entity.pdbx_description
1 polymer ?
#
loop_
_entity_poly.entity_id
_entity_poly.type
_entity_poly.pdbx_seq_one_letter_code
_entity_poly.pdbx_strand_id
1 'polypeptide(L)'
;MEFTEAQVKEAKIFGEFYADLMDNYRNTVKYYLSEDVVLDWFGQTIKGEQKVNMFLKKTLASVKHYLSDAVPAKKIGFRDTHVVKIPKESKKVPLGLLSPPRPTYQKMQTKTPKKSSDPSTSSTSTREREKSKNREQGQGDGFHNHIDLPVSPAKRFKPAEGDFIESDVETVEGESDTVSKIKYMIAEGSIEFHKPSIKKLQTETKWRRPCKLSVAYSSVNCHDCTIFLIIYEGNVKCRRNLMKEFEAEEPEN
;
A
#
# COMPACT_ATOMS: atom_id res chain seq x y z
N MET A 1 -26.28 14.90 0.71
CA MET A 1 -26.44 13.51 1.16
C MET A 1 -26.00 13.47 2.60
N GLU A 2 -26.97 13.38 3.48
CA GLU A 2 -26.76 13.21 4.91
C GLU A 2 -26.62 11.71 5.18
N PHE A 3 -25.69 11.34 6.05
CA PHE A 3 -25.56 9.95 6.50
C PHE A 3 -26.58 9.68 7.60
N THR A 4 -27.09 8.45 7.65
CA THR A 4 -28.03 8.08 8.72
C THR A 4 -27.30 7.98 10.06
N GLU A 5 -27.99 8.23 11.17
CA GLU A 5 -27.42 8.10 12.51
C GLU A 5 -26.84 6.70 12.77
N ALA A 6 -27.46 5.67 12.20
CA ALA A 6 -26.95 4.30 12.24
C ALA A 6 -25.57 4.16 11.56
N GLN A 7 -25.36 4.78 10.40
CA GLN A 7 -24.06 4.78 9.71
C GLN A 7 -23.00 5.56 10.50
N VAL A 8 -23.40 6.65 11.16
CA VAL A 8 -22.50 7.43 12.02
C VAL A 8 -22.06 6.60 13.22
N LYS A 9 -22.99 5.94 13.90
CA LYS A 9 -22.69 5.04 15.02
C LYS A 9 -21.81 3.87 14.59
N GLU A 10 -22.09 3.27 13.44
CA GLU A 10 -21.28 2.17 12.90
C GLU A 10 -19.84 2.61 12.60
N ALA A 11 -19.66 3.76 11.92
CA ALA A 11 -18.34 4.31 11.65
C ALA A 11 -17.57 4.58 12.95
N LYS A 12 -18.24 5.09 13.99
CA LYS A 12 -17.62 5.30 15.30
C LYS A 12 -17.12 3.99 15.92
N ILE A 13 -17.97 2.96 15.96
CA ILE A 13 -17.62 1.64 16.51
C ILE A 13 -16.45 1.04 15.73
N PHE A 14 -16.49 1.10 14.39
CA PHE A 14 -15.39 0.61 13.55
C PHE A 14 -14.10 1.38 13.77
N GLY A 15 -14.16 2.68 14.04
CA GLY A 15 -12.98 3.51 14.29
C GLY A 15 -12.27 3.17 15.59
N GLU A 16 -13.05 2.96 16.65
CA GLU A 16 -12.55 2.48 17.94
C GLU A 16 -11.93 1.09 17.80
N PHE A 17 -12.62 0.17 17.10
CA PHE A 17 -12.10 -1.16 16.77
C PHE A 17 -10.79 -1.09 15.97
N TYR A 18 -10.72 -0.24 14.93
CA TYR A 18 -9.54 -0.10 14.09
C TYR A 18 -8.33 0.42 14.89
N ALA A 19 -8.54 1.43 15.74
CA ALA A 19 -7.48 1.96 16.59
C ALA A 19 -6.95 0.90 17.54
N ASP A 20 -7.85 0.16 18.20
CA ASP A 20 -7.51 -0.95 19.10
C ASP A 20 -6.78 -2.10 18.37
N LEU A 21 -7.23 -2.45 17.16
CA LEU A 21 -6.60 -3.44 16.29
C LEU A 21 -5.15 -3.05 15.95
N MET A 22 -4.92 -1.77 15.62
CA MET A 22 -3.58 -1.28 15.25
C MET A 22 -2.65 -1.09 16.45
N ASP A 23 -3.18 -0.71 17.61
CA ASP A 23 -2.36 -0.43 18.80
C ASP A 23 -2.09 -1.69 19.63
N ASN A 24 -3.11 -2.51 19.88
CA ASN A 24 -3.04 -3.66 20.79
C ASN A 24 -2.92 -5.02 20.08
N TYR A 25 -3.46 -5.15 18.86
CA TYR A 25 -3.57 -6.45 18.17
C TYR A 25 -2.82 -6.51 16.82
N ARG A 26 -1.61 -5.93 16.78
CA ARG A 26 -0.75 -5.83 15.58
C ARG A 26 -0.51 -7.15 14.85
N ASN A 27 -0.46 -8.27 15.58
CA ASN A 27 -0.19 -9.59 15.03
C ASN A 27 -1.39 -10.21 14.29
N THR A 28 -2.61 -9.73 14.57
CA THR A 28 -3.85 -10.25 13.98
C THR A 28 -4.36 -9.38 12.83
N VAL A 29 -3.79 -8.19 12.61
CA VAL A 29 -4.16 -7.27 11.51
C VAL A 29 -4.28 -7.99 10.17
N LYS A 30 -3.37 -8.92 9.86
CA LYS A 30 -3.37 -9.68 8.60
C LYS A 30 -4.71 -10.36 8.27
N TYR A 31 -5.46 -10.81 9.28
CA TYR A 31 -6.73 -11.51 9.09
C TYR A 31 -7.86 -10.59 8.64
N TYR A 32 -7.67 -9.28 8.78
CA TYR A 32 -8.63 -8.27 8.39
C TYR A 32 -8.24 -7.57 7.08
N LEU A 33 -7.11 -7.92 6.46
CA LEU A 33 -6.66 -7.31 5.21
C LEU A 33 -7.18 -8.11 4.01
N SER A 34 -7.63 -7.41 2.97
CA SER A 34 -7.87 -8.02 1.66
C SER A 34 -6.55 -8.39 0.96
N GLU A 35 -6.56 -9.41 0.09
CA GLU A 35 -5.41 -9.78 -0.74
C GLU A 35 -4.84 -8.57 -1.52
N ASP A 36 -5.73 -7.74 -2.07
CA ASP A 36 -5.42 -6.55 -2.86
C ASP A 36 -5.43 -5.24 -2.06
N VAL A 37 -5.22 -5.32 -0.73
CA VAL A 37 -5.22 -4.13 0.13
C VAL A 37 -4.17 -3.10 -0.32
N VAL A 38 -4.54 -1.82 -0.22
CA VAL A 38 -3.65 -0.69 -0.48
C VAL A 38 -3.52 0.15 0.79
N LEU A 39 -2.29 0.44 1.18
CA LEU A 39 -1.94 1.36 2.25
C LEU A 39 -1.22 2.58 1.63
N ASP A 40 -1.75 3.78 1.84
CA ASP A 40 -1.01 5.03 1.64
C ASP A 40 -0.59 5.59 3.00
N TRP A 41 0.67 5.41 3.34
CA TRP A 41 1.25 5.90 4.59
C TRP A 41 1.98 7.23 4.33
N PHE A 42 1.32 8.35 4.61
CA PHE A 42 1.86 9.71 4.44
C PHE A 42 2.50 9.97 3.07
N GLY A 43 1.92 9.43 1.99
CA GLY A 43 2.42 9.59 0.63
C GLY A 43 3.22 8.37 0.12
N GLN A 44 3.53 7.40 0.97
CA GLN A 44 4.16 6.14 0.58
C GLN A 44 3.09 5.07 0.33
N THR A 45 2.99 4.60 -0.91
CA THR A 45 2.00 3.59 -1.29
C THR A 45 2.59 2.18 -1.21
N ILE A 46 1.88 1.30 -0.51
CA ILE A 46 2.20 -0.11 -0.35
C ILE A 46 0.97 -0.91 -0.77
N LYS A 47 1.17 -1.93 -1.61
CA LYS A 47 0.09 -2.75 -2.15
C LYS A 47 0.33 -4.23 -1.86
N GLY A 48 -0.75 -4.94 -1.60
CA GLY A 48 -0.77 -6.38 -1.36
C GLY A 48 -0.64 -6.71 0.12
N GLU A 49 -1.45 -7.68 0.56
CA GLU A 49 -1.59 -8.10 1.95
C GLU A 49 -0.25 -8.34 2.66
N GLN A 50 0.63 -9.13 2.06
CA GLN A 50 1.92 -9.49 2.67
C GLN A 50 2.82 -8.28 2.92
N LYS A 51 2.89 -7.36 1.95
CA LYS A 51 3.74 -6.16 2.05
C LYS A 51 3.17 -5.18 3.06
N VAL A 52 1.84 -4.98 3.05
CA VAL A 52 1.15 -4.11 4.00
C VAL A 52 1.29 -4.65 5.42
N ASN A 53 1.05 -5.94 5.64
CA ASN A 53 1.20 -6.58 6.95
C ASN A 53 2.64 -6.47 7.48
N MET A 54 3.64 -6.73 6.65
CA MET A 54 5.05 -6.59 7.04
C MET A 54 5.39 -5.15 7.43
N PHE A 55 4.93 -4.18 6.64
CA PHE A 55 5.13 -2.76 6.92
C PHE A 55 4.45 -2.31 8.21
N LEU A 56 3.18 -2.71 8.42
CA LEU A 56 2.43 -2.39 9.61
C LEU A 56 3.08 -3.00 10.86
N LYS A 57 3.54 -4.25 10.81
CA LYS A 57 4.27 -4.85 11.94
C LYS A 57 5.53 -4.06 12.32
N LYS A 58 6.32 -3.62 11.34
CA LYS A 58 7.54 -2.81 11.58
C LYS A 58 7.18 -1.43 12.13
N THR A 59 6.20 -0.76 11.52
CA THR A 59 5.88 0.65 11.82
C THR A 59 5.08 0.78 13.11
N LEU A 60 4.05 -0.05 13.29
CA LEU A 60 3.15 -0.01 14.44
C LEU A 60 3.89 -0.25 15.75
N ALA A 61 5.00 -1.02 15.74
CA ALA A 61 5.88 -1.21 16.91
C ALA A 61 6.16 0.10 17.67
N SER A 62 6.36 1.18 16.92
CA SER A 62 6.77 2.51 17.38
C SER A 62 5.65 3.55 17.34
N VAL A 63 4.40 3.15 17.15
CA VAL A 63 3.30 4.08 16.86
C VAL A 63 2.13 3.86 17.81
N LYS A 64 1.50 4.97 18.21
CA LYS A 64 0.23 4.99 18.94
C LYS A 64 -0.78 5.92 18.27
N HIS A 65 -2.02 5.47 18.15
CA HIS A 65 -3.09 6.22 17.50
C HIS A 65 -3.88 7.05 18.52
N TYR A 66 -4.09 8.32 18.21
CA TYR A 66 -5.00 9.21 18.92
C TYR A 66 -6.00 9.75 17.91
N LEU A 67 -6.96 8.91 17.55
CA LEU A 67 -8.02 9.21 16.58
C LEU A 67 -9.26 9.71 17.32
N SER A 68 -9.94 10.66 16.71
CA SER A 68 -11.17 11.29 17.20
C SER A 68 -12.19 11.30 16.08
N ASP A 69 -13.47 11.26 16.45
CA ASP A 69 -14.60 11.58 15.58
C ASP A 69 -14.61 10.83 14.24
N ALA A 70 -14.59 9.50 14.33
CA ALA A 70 -14.82 8.64 13.18
C ALA A 70 -16.20 8.90 12.57
N VAL A 71 -16.22 9.39 11.33
CA VAL A 71 -17.42 9.73 10.57
C VAL A 71 -17.53 8.89 9.29
N PRO A 72 -18.75 8.53 8.87
CA PRO A 72 -18.97 7.85 7.61
C PRO A 72 -18.61 8.80 6.47
N ALA A 73 -18.02 8.22 5.42
CA ALA A 73 -17.56 8.97 4.27
C ALA A 73 -18.21 8.45 2.99
N LYS A 74 -18.18 9.30 1.97
CA LYS A 74 -18.45 8.85 0.60
C LYS A 74 -17.27 8.01 0.10
N LYS A 75 -17.41 7.47 -1.11
CA LYS A 75 -16.34 6.75 -1.78
C LYS A 75 -15.02 7.53 -1.72
N ILE A 76 -14.04 6.94 -1.04
CA ILE A 76 -12.68 7.47 -0.96
C ILE A 76 -11.91 7.02 -2.20
N GLY A 77 -11.34 7.97 -2.94
CA GLY A 77 -10.42 7.69 -4.03
C GLY A 77 -8.98 7.63 -3.53
N PHE A 78 -8.18 6.71 -4.08
CA PHE A 78 -6.75 6.64 -3.80
C PHE A 78 -5.99 7.36 -4.92
N ARG A 79 -5.68 8.66 -4.74
CA ARG A 79 -5.10 9.56 -5.76
C ARG A 79 -5.95 9.62 -7.05
N ASP A 80 -5.75 10.62 -7.90
CA ASP A 80 -6.62 10.86 -9.08
C ASP A 80 -6.64 9.71 -10.12
N THR A 81 -5.84 8.66 -9.94
CA THR A 81 -5.63 7.59 -10.92
C THR A 81 -6.03 6.19 -10.44
N HIS A 82 -6.38 5.98 -9.16
CA HIS A 82 -6.67 4.63 -8.66
C HIS A 82 -7.99 4.58 -7.88
N VAL A 83 -9.06 4.27 -8.59
CA VAL A 83 -10.27 3.72 -7.97
C VAL A 83 -9.93 2.30 -7.50
N VAL A 84 -10.14 2.01 -6.22
CA VAL A 84 -10.05 0.64 -5.68
C VAL A 84 -11.01 -0.23 -6.48
N LYS A 85 -10.46 -1.04 -7.38
CA LYS A 85 -11.22 -2.04 -8.14
C LYS A 85 -11.34 -3.23 -7.21
N ILE A 86 -12.52 -3.43 -6.65
CA ILE A 86 -12.84 -4.65 -5.93
C ILE A 86 -12.63 -5.80 -6.93
N PRO A 87 -11.91 -6.87 -6.57
CA PRO A 87 -11.92 -8.10 -7.34
C PRO A 87 -13.38 -8.53 -7.46
N LYS A 88 -13.98 -8.30 -8.64
CA LYS A 88 -15.24 -8.96 -8.96
C LYS A 88 -14.87 -10.42 -9.06
N GLU A 89 -15.44 -11.26 -8.21
CA GLU A 89 -15.32 -12.70 -8.40
C GLU A 89 -15.61 -12.98 -9.87
N SER A 90 -14.63 -13.55 -10.56
CA SER A 90 -14.78 -13.88 -11.97
C SER A 90 -15.95 -14.83 -12.04
N LYS A 91 -17.11 -14.35 -12.50
CA LYS A 91 -18.29 -15.18 -12.76
C LYS A 91 -17.77 -16.38 -13.54
N LYS A 92 -17.75 -17.55 -12.91
CA LYS A 92 -17.38 -18.79 -13.58
C LYS A 92 -18.41 -18.95 -14.68
N VAL A 93 -18.04 -18.60 -15.91
CA VAL A 93 -18.90 -18.78 -17.07
C VAL A 93 -19.23 -20.27 -17.10
N PRO A 94 -20.52 -20.66 -17.07
CA PRO A 94 -20.88 -22.06 -17.17
C PRO A 94 -20.24 -22.63 -18.44
N LEU A 95 -19.39 -23.65 -18.30
CA LEU A 95 -18.70 -24.35 -19.39
C LEU A 95 -19.66 -25.12 -20.34
N GLY A 96 -20.95 -24.82 -20.31
CA GLY A 96 -22.00 -25.62 -20.93
C GLY A 96 -22.27 -25.39 -22.42
N LEU A 97 -21.64 -24.41 -23.09
CA LEU A 97 -21.94 -24.10 -24.50
C LEU A 97 -20.70 -23.84 -25.37
N LEU A 98 -19.54 -24.38 -25.00
CA LEU A 98 -18.39 -24.41 -25.92
C LEU A 98 -18.50 -25.66 -26.79
N SER A 99 -18.74 -25.44 -28.08
CA SER A 99 -18.73 -26.47 -29.12
C SER A 99 -17.45 -27.30 -29.05
N PRO A 100 -17.49 -28.60 -29.41
CA PRO A 100 -16.33 -29.48 -29.32
C PRO A 100 -15.10 -28.89 -30.01
N PRO A 101 -13.90 -29.02 -29.41
CA PRO A 101 -12.68 -28.50 -30.00
C PRO A 101 -12.44 -29.15 -31.37
N ARG A 102 -12.36 -28.32 -32.41
CA ARG A 102 -12.04 -28.75 -33.76
C ARG A 102 -10.58 -29.28 -33.75
N PRO A 103 -10.32 -30.51 -34.21
CA PRO A 103 -8.95 -31.02 -34.25
C PRO A 103 -8.13 -30.25 -35.29
N THR A 104 -7.31 -29.31 -34.83
CA THR A 104 -6.25 -28.72 -35.64
C THR A 104 -5.08 -29.68 -35.69
N TYR A 105 -4.84 -30.25 -36.87
CA TYR A 105 -3.66 -31.04 -37.19
C TYR A 105 -2.38 -30.25 -36.87
N GLN A 106 -1.61 -30.72 -35.89
CA GLN A 106 -0.28 -30.21 -35.60
C GLN A 106 0.66 -30.55 -36.75
N LYS A 107 1.12 -29.52 -37.46
CA LYS A 107 2.20 -29.63 -38.43
C LYS A 107 3.50 -29.80 -37.65
N MET A 108 4.05 -31.01 -37.67
CA MET A 108 5.37 -31.31 -37.12
C MET A 108 6.41 -30.42 -37.79
N GLN A 109 7.12 -29.61 -37.01
CA GLN A 109 8.41 -29.05 -37.40
C GLN A 109 9.49 -29.53 -36.43
N THR A 110 10.18 -30.56 -36.94
CA THR A 110 11.62 -30.83 -36.86
C THR A 110 12.47 -30.01 -35.87
N LYS A 111 13.09 -30.78 -34.98
CA LYS A 111 14.17 -30.48 -34.06
C LYS A 111 15.39 -29.84 -34.77
N THR A 112 16.04 -28.91 -34.08
CA THR A 112 17.48 -28.66 -34.22
C THR A 112 18.11 -28.52 -32.83
N PRO A 113 19.09 -29.37 -32.46
CA PRO A 113 19.85 -29.24 -31.22
C PRO A 113 21.17 -28.47 -31.48
N LYS A 114 21.59 -27.65 -30.52
CA LYS A 114 22.95 -27.08 -30.32
C LYS A 114 22.87 -26.18 -29.06
N LYS A 115 23.83 -26.09 -28.14
CA LYS A 115 25.20 -26.64 -28.00
C LYS A 115 25.61 -26.36 -26.55
N SER A 116 26.22 -27.33 -25.88
CA SER A 116 26.88 -27.21 -24.56
C SER A 116 28.31 -26.68 -24.69
N SER A 117 28.77 -25.91 -23.70
CA SER A 117 30.17 -25.69 -23.25
C SER A 117 30.22 -24.35 -22.48
N ASP A 118 30.78 -24.14 -21.30
CA ASP A 118 31.49 -24.95 -20.32
C ASP A 118 31.65 -24.08 -19.03
N PRO A 119 32.08 -24.65 -17.90
CA PRO A 119 32.31 -23.96 -16.62
C PRO A 119 33.76 -23.46 -16.48
N SER A 120 34.01 -22.45 -15.64
CA SER A 120 35.36 -22.09 -15.14
C SER A 120 35.28 -21.10 -13.95
N THR A 121 35.61 -21.54 -12.72
CA THR A 121 36.86 -21.25 -11.94
C THR A 121 36.89 -19.86 -11.29
N SER A 122 36.70 -19.74 -9.96
CA SER A 122 37.68 -19.86 -8.85
C SER A 122 38.66 -18.69 -8.70
N SER A 123 38.65 -18.03 -7.54
CA SER A 123 39.82 -17.69 -6.69
C SER A 123 39.42 -16.67 -5.60
N THR A 124 39.53 -16.98 -4.31
CA THR A 124 40.72 -16.83 -3.44
C THR A 124 40.97 -15.38 -2.99
N SER A 125 40.82 -15.13 -1.68
CA SER A 125 41.83 -14.55 -0.75
C SER A 125 41.25 -13.58 0.28
N THR A 126 41.21 -14.05 1.51
CA THR A 126 41.73 -13.40 2.74
C THR A 126 42.42 -12.04 2.57
N ARG A 127 41.98 -11.04 3.34
CA ARG A 127 42.90 -10.23 4.17
C ARG A 127 42.17 -9.42 5.25
N GLU A 128 42.46 -9.76 6.49
CA GLU A 128 42.41 -8.83 7.62
C GLU A 128 43.42 -7.71 7.39
N ARG A 129 43.05 -6.44 7.65
CA ARG A 129 43.95 -5.53 8.35
C ARG A 129 43.25 -4.31 8.94
N GLU A 130 43.70 -4.03 10.15
CA GLU A 130 43.34 -3.01 11.09
C GLU A 130 43.50 -1.55 10.62
N LYS A 131 42.75 -0.68 11.32
CA LYS A 131 43.10 0.65 11.85
C LYS A 131 44.08 1.51 11.04
N SER A 132 43.59 2.68 10.64
CA SER A 132 44.25 3.94 11.03
C SER A 132 43.30 5.12 10.97
N LYS A 133 43.41 5.96 12.01
CA LYS A 133 42.88 7.32 12.09
C LYS A 133 43.54 8.16 11.01
N ASN A 134 42.83 9.12 10.41
CA ASN A 134 43.26 10.52 10.39
C ASN A 134 42.16 11.46 9.87
N ARG A 135 42.12 12.61 10.54
CA ARG A 135 41.55 13.91 10.14
C ARG A 135 41.81 14.21 8.66
N GLU A 136 40.88 14.87 7.98
CA GLU A 136 41.07 16.29 7.65
C GLU A 136 39.80 16.97 7.14
N GLN A 137 39.87 18.28 7.30
CA GLN A 137 38.85 19.29 7.25
C GLN A 137 38.94 19.94 5.87
N GLY A 138 37.88 19.83 5.06
CA GLY A 138 37.82 20.44 3.74
C GLY A 138 36.52 21.23 3.58
N GLN A 139 36.56 22.52 3.91
CA GLN A 139 35.63 23.50 3.35
C GLN A 139 36.00 23.68 1.88
N GLY A 140 35.09 23.31 0.99
CA GLY A 140 35.22 23.52 -0.45
C GLY A 140 33.89 24.03 -0.99
N ASP A 141 33.75 25.36 -1.03
CA ASP A 141 32.80 26.04 -1.90
C ASP A 141 33.23 25.81 -3.35
N GLY A 142 32.42 25.05 -4.09
CA GLY A 142 32.62 24.76 -5.50
C GLY A 142 31.36 25.05 -6.30
N PHE A 143 31.33 26.22 -6.93
CA PHE A 143 30.30 26.67 -7.86
C PHE A 143 30.31 25.86 -9.17
N HIS A 144 29.09 25.75 -9.74
CA HIS A 144 28.76 25.53 -11.15
C HIS A 144 29.34 24.31 -11.87
N ASN A 145 28.45 23.40 -12.28
CA ASN A 145 28.38 22.97 -13.68
C ASN A 145 26.96 22.55 -14.06
N HIS A 146 26.38 23.33 -14.98
CA HIS A 146 25.23 22.96 -15.80
C HIS A 146 25.64 21.77 -16.68
N ILE A 147 24.93 20.65 -16.55
CA ILE A 147 24.91 19.60 -17.58
C ILE A 147 23.45 19.47 -18.01
N ASP A 148 23.15 20.14 -19.11
CA ASP A 148 21.91 19.98 -19.85
C ASP A 148 21.90 18.58 -20.47
N LEU A 149 21.11 17.69 -19.87
CA LEU A 149 20.76 16.40 -20.47
C LEU A 149 19.57 16.60 -21.42
N PRO A 150 19.63 16.13 -22.67
CA PRO A 150 18.49 16.19 -23.59
C PRO A 150 17.39 15.23 -23.12
N VAL A 151 16.26 15.81 -22.70
CA VAL A 151 15.03 15.08 -22.36
C VAL A 151 14.45 14.47 -23.63
N SER A 152 14.31 13.15 -23.64
CA SER A 152 13.64 12.42 -24.73
C SER A 152 12.13 12.75 -24.79
N PRO A 153 11.51 12.85 -25.98
CA PRO A 153 10.11 13.24 -26.11
C PRO A 153 9.15 12.20 -25.52
N ALA A 154 8.29 12.64 -24.61
CA ALA A 154 7.20 11.83 -24.07
C ALA A 154 6.16 11.52 -25.17
N LYS A 155 5.98 10.23 -25.47
CA LYS A 155 4.88 9.72 -26.30
C LYS A 155 3.54 10.02 -25.62
N ARG A 156 2.78 10.98 -26.16
CA ARG A 156 1.37 11.19 -25.84
C ARG A 156 0.54 10.07 -26.43
N PHE A 157 0.04 9.16 -25.61
CA PHE A 157 -1.07 8.28 -25.98
C PHE A 157 -2.36 9.06 -25.79
N LYS A 158 -3.07 9.33 -26.90
CA LYS A 158 -4.48 9.72 -26.92
C LYS A 158 -5.31 8.46 -26.59
N PRO A 159 -6.10 8.40 -25.52
CA PRO A 159 -7.23 7.49 -25.47
C PRO A 159 -8.36 8.06 -26.31
N ALA A 160 -8.86 7.24 -27.24
CA ALA A 160 -10.02 7.51 -28.06
C ALA A 160 -11.27 7.69 -27.19
N GLU A 161 -12.07 8.67 -27.55
CA GLU A 161 -13.46 8.84 -27.12
C GLU A 161 -14.23 7.57 -27.49
N GLY A 162 -14.68 6.85 -26.48
CA GLY A 162 -15.60 5.73 -26.61
C GLY A 162 -16.84 6.07 -25.81
N ASP A 163 -17.87 6.53 -26.51
CA ASP A 163 -19.25 6.60 -26.03
C ASP A 163 -19.63 5.28 -25.36
N PHE A 164 -19.83 5.31 -24.05
CA PHE A 164 -20.48 4.22 -23.33
C PHE A 164 -21.91 4.63 -23.06
N ILE A 165 -22.79 4.07 -23.89
CA ILE A 165 -24.25 4.12 -23.77
C ILE A 165 -24.64 3.50 -22.42
N GLU A 166 -25.37 4.26 -21.60
CA GLU A 166 -26.15 3.75 -20.48
C GLU A 166 -27.19 2.77 -21.02
N SER A 167 -26.96 1.47 -20.83
CA SER A 167 -28.01 0.48 -20.95
C SER A 167 -28.61 0.25 -19.56
N ASP A 168 -29.66 1.00 -19.29
CA ASP A 168 -30.64 0.72 -18.25
C ASP A 168 -31.37 -0.59 -18.62
N VAL A 169 -31.06 -1.67 -17.91
CA VAL A 169 -31.76 -2.94 -18.05
C VAL A 169 -32.10 -3.44 -16.65
N GLU A 170 -33.29 -3.09 -16.20
CA GLU A 170 -34.05 -3.80 -15.18
C GLU A 170 -34.10 -5.29 -15.57
N THR A 171 -33.40 -6.14 -14.81
CA THR A 171 -33.59 -7.59 -14.89
C THR A 171 -33.64 -8.19 -13.50
N VAL A 172 -34.87 -8.49 -13.08
CA VAL A 172 -35.33 -9.64 -12.30
C VAL A 172 -34.45 -10.08 -11.12
N GLU A 173 -34.97 -9.83 -9.92
CA GLU A 173 -34.53 -10.36 -8.64
C GLU A 173 -34.50 -11.90 -8.67
N GLY A 174 -33.30 -12.45 -8.46
CA GLY A 174 -33.07 -13.88 -8.29
C GLY A 174 -31.74 -14.11 -7.56
N GLU A 175 -31.86 -14.45 -6.27
CA GLU A 175 -30.86 -15.15 -5.45
C GLU A 175 -29.51 -14.45 -5.15
N SER A 176 -29.53 -13.65 -4.07
CA SER A 176 -28.50 -13.58 -3.01
C SER A 176 -27.01 -13.63 -3.38
N ASP A 177 -26.57 -12.80 -4.31
CA ASP A 177 -25.19 -12.30 -4.34
C ASP A 177 -25.04 -11.25 -3.23
N THR A 178 -24.79 -11.68 -1.98
CA THR A 178 -24.44 -10.76 -0.87
C THR A 178 -23.02 -10.22 -1.06
N VAL A 179 -22.81 -9.47 -2.14
CA VAL A 179 -21.57 -8.72 -2.35
C VAL A 179 -21.53 -7.68 -1.24
N SER A 180 -20.65 -7.91 -0.26
CA SER A 180 -20.54 -7.06 0.92
C SER A 180 -20.34 -5.61 0.49
N LYS A 181 -21.34 -4.77 0.76
CA LYS A 181 -21.32 -3.35 0.37
C LYS A 181 -20.15 -2.66 1.09
N ILE A 182 -19.20 -2.13 0.30
CA ILE A 182 -18.07 -1.39 0.86
C ILE A 182 -18.57 -0.10 1.52
N LYS A 183 -18.10 0.10 2.74
CA LYS A 183 -18.30 1.28 3.57
C LYS A 183 -16.99 2.05 3.65
N TYR A 184 -17.12 3.33 3.96
CA TYR A 184 -15.99 4.25 4.02
C TYR A 184 -16.09 5.04 5.32
N MET A 185 -14.96 5.20 5.99
CA MET A 185 -14.85 6.04 7.17
C MET A 185 -13.72 7.06 6.96
N ILE A 186 -13.88 8.19 7.61
CA ILE A 186 -12.80 9.15 7.85
C ILE A 186 -12.73 9.42 9.35
N ALA A 187 -11.53 9.49 9.89
CA ALA A 187 -11.29 9.92 11.27
C ALA A 187 -10.17 10.94 11.28
N GLU A 188 -10.30 11.98 12.08
CA GLU A 188 -9.25 12.97 12.27
C GLU A 188 -8.55 12.76 13.60
N GLY A 189 -7.27 13.10 13.68
CA GLY A 189 -6.56 13.00 14.94
C GLY A 189 -5.07 13.14 14.74
N SER A 190 -4.32 12.29 15.41
CA SER A 190 -2.87 12.34 15.40
C SER A 190 -2.25 10.99 15.66
N ILE A 191 -1.08 10.79 15.08
CA ILE A 191 -0.22 9.64 15.34
C ILE A 191 0.96 10.10 16.19
N GLU A 192 1.23 9.38 17.27
CA GLU A 192 2.42 9.57 18.08
C GLU A 192 3.46 8.50 17.73
N PHE A 193 4.66 8.95 17.38
CA PHE A 193 5.81 8.12 17.07
C PHE A 193 6.75 8.07 18.28
N HIS A 194 7.18 6.86 18.63
CA HIS A 194 7.99 6.52 19.78
C HIS A 194 9.31 5.98 19.25
N LYS A 195 10.38 6.78 19.36
CA LYS A 195 11.73 6.32 18.99
C LYS A 195 12.53 6.08 20.27
N PRO A 196 12.96 4.83 20.55
CA PRO A 196 13.82 4.57 21.68
C PRO A 196 15.11 5.38 21.51
N SER A 197 15.52 6.07 22.58
CA SER A 197 16.77 6.83 22.57
C SER A 197 17.95 5.87 22.59
N ILE A 198 18.90 6.09 21.69
CA ILE A 198 20.18 5.37 21.65
C ILE A 198 21.06 5.80 22.85
N LYS A 199 20.89 7.03 23.32
CA LYS A 199 21.67 7.57 24.44
C LYS A 199 21.04 7.07 25.74
N LYS A 200 21.80 6.25 26.50
CA LYS A 200 21.42 5.64 27.79
C LYS A 200 20.88 6.61 28.86
N LEU A 201 21.04 7.92 28.67
CA LEU A 201 20.63 8.95 29.64
C LEU A 201 19.40 9.77 29.21
N GLN A 202 18.94 9.65 27.97
CA GLN A 202 17.82 10.47 27.47
C GLN A 202 16.55 9.63 27.39
N THR A 203 15.47 10.17 27.96
CA THR A 203 14.12 9.59 27.85
C THR A 203 13.70 9.51 26.38
N GLU A 204 12.90 8.48 26.07
CA GLU A 204 12.33 8.21 24.76
C GLU A 204 11.85 9.48 24.05
N THR A 205 12.19 9.63 22.77
CA THR A 205 11.75 10.80 22.00
C THR A 205 10.38 10.51 21.39
N LYS A 206 9.40 11.34 21.74
CA LYS A 206 8.01 11.25 21.27
C LYS A 206 7.69 12.39 20.33
N TRP A 207 7.10 12.05 19.18
CA TRP A 207 6.69 13.02 18.18
C TRP A 207 5.23 12.81 17.82
N ARG A 208 4.42 13.87 17.86
CA ARG A 208 2.99 13.78 17.53
C ARG A 208 2.72 14.50 16.21
N ARG A 209 2.13 13.79 15.24
CA ARG A 209 1.80 14.32 13.92
C ARG A 209 0.28 14.29 13.71
N PRO A 210 -0.37 15.44 13.44
CA PRO A 210 -1.76 15.45 13.02
C PRO A 210 -1.95 14.68 11.71
N CYS A 211 -2.98 13.84 11.66
CA CYS A 211 -3.31 13.06 10.48
C CYS A 211 -4.82 12.93 10.29
N LYS A 212 -5.21 12.75 9.03
CA LYS A 212 -6.53 12.33 8.62
C LYS A 212 -6.44 10.88 8.15
N LEU A 213 -7.12 9.98 8.85
CA LEU A 213 -7.24 8.58 8.50
C LEU A 213 -8.48 8.40 7.61
N SER A 214 -8.32 7.69 6.51
CA SER A 214 -9.43 7.29 5.65
C SER A 214 -9.36 5.79 5.40
N VAL A 215 -10.45 5.05 5.65
CA VAL A 215 -10.48 3.59 5.55
C VAL A 215 -11.66 3.15 4.68
N ALA A 216 -11.41 2.25 3.74
CA ALA A 216 -12.46 1.52 3.03
C ALA A 216 -12.50 0.08 3.52
N TYR A 217 -13.67 -0.36 3.97
CA TYR A 217 -13.88 -1.66 4.58
C TYR A 217 -15.23 -2.25 4.18
N SER A 218 -15.32 -3.58 4.17
CA SER A 218 -16.59 -4.28 4.29
C SER A 218 -16.75 -4.76 5.72
N SER A 219 -17.98 -4.79 6.20
CA SER A 219 -18.33 -5.39 7.48
C SER A 219 -19.57 -6.24 7.25
N VAL A 220 -19.45 -7.51 7.61
CA VAL A 220 -20.60 -8.43 7.69
C VAL A 220 -21.21 -8.29 9.09
N ASN A 221 -20.36 -8.23 10.12
CA ASN A 221 -20.69 -8.04 11.52
C ASN A 221 -19.75 -7.01 12.19
N CYS A 222 -20.03 -6.63 13.44
CA CYS A 222 -19.18 -5.71 14.21
C CYS A 222 -17.74 -6.22 14.46
N HIS A 223 -17.51 -7.53 14.31
CA HIS A 223 -16.20 -8.16 14.50
C HIS A 223 -15.62 -8.79 13.23
N ASP A 224 -16.42 -8.93 12.18
CA ASP A 224 -15.99 -9.50 10.90
C ASP A 224 -15.93 -8.40 9.85
N CYS A 225 -14.72 -7.93 9.59
CA CYS A 225 -14.48 -6.90 8.59
C CYS A 225 -13.31 -7.25 7.67
N THR A 226 -13.34 -6.70 6.47
CA THR A 226 -12.24 -6.78 5.51
C THR A 226 -11.86 -5.39 5.06
N ILE A 227 -10.60 -5.04 5.21
CA ILE A 227 -10.03 -3.73 4.90
C ILE A 227 -9.40 -3.78 3.52
N PHE A 228 -9.83 -2.86 2.65
CA PHE A 228 -9.38 -2.78 1.26
C PHE A 228 -8.45 -1.60 1.01
N LEU A 229 -8.63 -0.51 1.76
CA LEU A 229 -7.85 0.71 1.60
C LEU A 229 -7.64 1.39 2.95
N ILE A 230 -6.40 1.81 3.20
CA ILE A 230 -6.02 2.58 4.37
C ILE A 230 -5.21 3.79 3.87
N ILE A 231 -5.60 5.00 4.24
CA ILE A 231 -4.88 6.23 3.88
C ILE A 231 -4.62 7.03 5.15
N TYR A 232 -3.35 7.26 5.43
CA TYR A 232 -2.88 8.21 6.42
C TYR A 232 -2.41 9.48 5.71
N GLU A 233 -3.26 10.50 5.71
CA GLU A 233 -2.95 11.79 5.13
C GLU A 233 -2.41 12.74 6.22
N GLY A 234 -1.26 13.38 5.95
CA GLY A 234 -0.70 14.38 6.85
C GLY A 234 -1.29 15.76 6.57
N ASN A 235 -1.70 16.49 7.61
CA ASN A 235 -2.26 17.84 7.44
C ASN A 235 -1.19 18.92 7.12
N VAL A 236 0.09 18.58 7.35
CA VAL A 236 1.22 19.45 7.02
C VAL A 236 1.75 19.11 5.62
N LYS A 237 1.71 20.09 4.71
CA LYS A 237 2.50 20.11 3.46
C LYS A 237 3.97 20.12 3.83
N CYS A 238 4.53 18.97 4.18
CA CYS A 238 5.94 18.86 4.50
C CYS A 238 6.71 19.12 3.21
N ARG A 239 7.38 20.28 3.12
CA ARG A 239 8.24 20.63 1.96
C ARG A 239 9.38 19.63 1.73
N ARG A 240 9.69 18.80 2.73
CA ARG A 240 10.76 17.80 2.72
C ARG A 240 10.20 16.45 3.15
N ASN A 241 10.38 15.42 2.34
CA ASN A 241 9.96 14.06 2.68
C ASN A 241 10.92 13.48 3.73
N LEU A 242 10.54 13.58 5.01
CA LEU A 242 11.34 13.08 6.14
C LEU A 242 11.26 11.56 6.32
N MET A 243 10.45 10.82 5.55
CA MET A 243 10.35 9.35 5.68
C MET A 243 11.70 8.66 5.55
N LYS A 244 12.59 9.17 4.69
CA LYS A 244 13.95 8.63 4.54
C LYS A 244 14.81 8.78 5.80
N GLU A 245 14.59 9.83 6.59
CA GLU A 245 15.31 10.05 7.85
C GLU A 245 14.77 9.14 8.97
N PHE A 246 13.55 8.63 8.82
CA PHE A 246 12.96 7.64 9.73
C PHE A 246 13.29 6.19 9.36
N GLU A 247 13.47 5.89 8.06
CA GLU A 247 13.84 4.57 7.55
C GLU A 247 15.34 4.26 7.62
N ALA A 248 16.18 5.29 7.80
CA ALA A 248 17.61 5.11 7.98
C ALA A 248 17.88 4.33 9.28
N GLU A 249 18.06 3.01 9.15
CA GLU A 249 18.75 2.19 10.13
C GLU A 249 20.17 2.76 10.24
N GLU A 250 20.45 3.50 11.32
CA GLU A 250 21.81 3.95 11.56
C GLU A 250 22.71 2.71 11.75
N PRO A 251 23.88 2.68 11.10
CA PRO A 251 24.75 1.51 11.11
C PRO A 251 25.08 1.11 12.54
N GLU A 252 24.88 -0.17 12.87
CA GLU A 252 25.34 -0.77 14.12
C GLU A 252 26.84 -0.50 14.26
N ASN A 253 27.20 0.25 15.30
CA ASN A 253 28.56 0.60 15.67
C ASN A 253 29.00 -0.24 16.86
#